data_AF-A0A7X8WJT1-F1
#
_entry.id   AF-A0A7X8WJT1-F1
#
_cell.length_a   1.000
_cell.length_b   1.000
_cell.length_c   1.000
_cell.angle_alpha   90.00
_cell.angle_beta   90.00
_cell.angle_gamma   90.00
#
_symmetry.space_group_name_H-M   'P 1'
#
loop_
_entity.id
_entity.type
_entity.pdbx_description
1 polymer ?
#
loop_
_entity_poly.entity_id
_entity_poly.type
_entity_poly.pdbx_seq_one_letter_code
_entity_poly.pdbx_strand_id
1 'polypeptide(L)'
;MDFKKEKEKLYSKNFTKFGLDLNVFVSVVTALLVLAFSIFTIVKPSLSAEFFANTNVTINKNFNWLYVLTMNASLVFMLFIGFSKFGNIRLGGYTARPEFSNIAWFSMMFSAGVGIGIFFYGVAEPIYNLNIPTGLQSQSAFDNFKVMYLNWAFMPGQCMVCLL
;
A
#
# COMPACT_ATOMS: atom_id res chain seq x y z
N MET A 1 -1.98 -0.63 -34.11
CA MET A 1 -1.94 -1.72 -33.12
C MET A 1 -3.38 -2.05 -32.75
N ASP A 2 -3.85 -3.25 -33.09
CA ASP A 2 -5.29 -3.60 -33.10
C ASP A 2 -5.73 -4.18 -31.75
N PHE A 3 -6.01 -3.28 -30.80
CA PHE A 3 -6.31 -3.62 -29.39
C PHE A 3 -7.48 -4.60 -29.21
N LYS A 4 -8.41 -4.69 -30.17
CA LYS A 4 -9.56 -5.61 -30.07
C LYS A 4 -9.15 -7.08 -30.19
N LYS A 5 -8.29 -7.39 -31.16
CA LYS A 5 -7.80 -8.77 -31.39
C LYS A 5 -6.95 -9.29 -30.24
N GLU A 6 -6.20 -8.40 -29.60
CA GLU A 6 -5.35 -8.74 -28.47
C GLU A 6 -6.17 -8.98 -27.19
N LYS A 7 -7.20 -8.17 -26.94
CA LYS A 7 -8.17 -8.43 -25.88
C LYS A 7 -8.84 -9.78 -26.07
N GLU A 8 -9.35 -10.10 -27.26
CA GLU A 8 -9.97 -11.41 -27.54
C GLU A 8 -9.06 -12.60 -27.20
N LYS A 9 -7.76 -12.52 -27.53
CA LYS A 9 -6.79 -13.54 -27.13
C LYS A 9 -6.61 -13.65 -25.62
N LEU A 10 -6.57 -12.53 -24.90
CA LEU A 10 -6.41 -12.51 -23.44
C LEU A 10 -7.66 -13.03 -22.71
N TYR A 11 -8.85 -12.70 -23.20
CA TYR A 11 -10.12 -13.14 -22.60
C TYR A 11 -10.50 -14.58 -22.96
N SER A 12 -9.97 -15.14 -24.05
CA SER A 12 -10.24 -16.53 -24.46
C SER A 12 -9.81 -17.59 -23.42
N LYS A 13 -8.88 -17.26 -22.51
CA LYS A 13 -8.40 -18.16 -21.45
C LYS A 13 -9.16 -18.00 -20.13
N ASN A 14 -10.09 -17.06 -20.05
CA ASN A 14 -10.80 -16.77 -18.82
C ASN A 14 -12.00 -17.70 -18.66
N PHE A 15 -12.23 -18.16 -17.44
CA PHE A 15 -13.40 -18.96 -17.13
C PHE A 15 -14.59 -18.02 -16.98
N THR A 16 -15.38 -17.88 -18.04
CA THR A 16 -16.57 -17.02 -18.08
C THR A 16 -17.81 -17.85 -17.78
N LYS A 17 -18.06 -18.17 -16.50
CA LYS A 17 -19.32 -18.78 -16.04
C LYS A 17 -19.81 -18.02 -14.82
N PHE A 18 -21.13 -17.81 -14.72
CA PHE A 18 -21.78 -16.97 -13.69
C PHE A 18 -21.49 -15.45 -13.77
N GLY A 19 -21.11 -14.92 -14.94
CA GLY A 19 -20.83 -13.48 -15.11
C GLY A 19 -19.52 -13.03 -14.45
N LEU A 20 -18.66 -13.98 -14.08
CA LEU A 20 -17.35 -13.76 -13.49
C LEU A 20 -16.29 -14.05 -14.55
N ASP A 21 -15.47 -13.06 -14.89
CA ASP A 21 -14.33 -13.22 -15.81
C ASP A 21 -13.06 -13.46 -14.99
N LEU A 22 -12.78 -14.72 -14.63
CA LEU A 22 -11.57 -15.06 -13.87
C LEU A 22 -10.47 -15.62 -14.76
N ASN A 23 -9.26 -15.11 -14.56
CA ASN A 23 -8.06 -15.77 -15.05
C ASN A 23 -7.76 -16.98 -14.16
N VAL A 24 -8.09 -18.17 -14.67
CA VAL A 24 -7.99 -19.44 -13.94
C VAL A 24 -6.60 -19.66 -13.36
N PHE A 25 -5.56 -19.30 -14.10
CA PHE A 25 -4.18 -19.51 -13.66
C PHE A 25 -3.86 -18.66 -12.42
N VAL A 26 -4.16 -17.37 -12.47
CA VAL A 26 -3.86 -16.45 -11.35
C VAL A 26 -4.72 -16.79 -10.14
N SER A 27 -6.02 -17.00 -10.32
CA SER A 27 -6.95 -17.27 -9.22
C SER A 27 -6.67 -18.59 -8.50
N VAL A 28 -6.31 -19.66 -9.22
CA VAL A 28 -6.02 -20.97 -8.61
C VAL A 28 -4.68 -20.94 -7.87
N VAL A 29 -3.64 -20.34 -8.46
CA VAL A 29 -2.32 -20.28 -7.84
C VAL A 29 -2.36 -19.46 -6.54
N THR A 30 -3.04 -18.30 -6.54
CA THR A 30 -3.16 -17.48 -5.32
C THR A 30 -3.99 -18.18 -4.25
N ALA A 31 -5.11 -18.81 -4.62
CA ALA A 31 -5.94 -19.56 -3.68
C ALA A 31 -5.16 -20.72 -3.02
N LEU A 32 -4.41 -21.49 -3.81
CA LEU A 32 -3.59 -22.58 -3.29
C LEU A 32 -2.48 -22.08 -2.35
N LEU A 33 -1.81 -20.98 -2.71
CA LEU A 33 -0.78 -20.38 -1.86
C LEU A 33 -1.34 -19.89 -0.52
N VAL A 34 -2.48 -19.19 -0.54
CA VAL A 34 -3.13 -18.71 0.68
C VAL A 34 -3.56 -19.87 1.57
N LEU A 35 -4.18 -20.91 1.00
CA LEU A 35 -4.58 -22.10 1.74
C LEU A 35 -3.39 -22.85 2.32
N ALA A 36 -2.32 -23.06 1.54
CA ALA A 36 -1.11 -23.73 2.00
C ALA A 36 -0.47 -22.99 3.19
N PHE A 37 -0.38 -21.65 3.09
CA PHE A 37 0.16 -20.82 4.16
C PHE A 37 -0.71 -20.88 5.42
N SER A 38 -2.03 -20.82 5.25
CA SER A 38 -2.99 -20.87 6.37
C SER A 38 -2.98 -22.22 7.08
N ILE A 39 -2.86 -23.33 6.33
CA ILE A 39 -2.75 -24.66 6.91
C ILE A 39 -1.42 -24.80 7.67
N PHE A 40 -0.33 -24.29 7.12
CA PHE A 40 0.99 -24.35 7.75
C PHE A 40 1.02 -23.65 9.12
N THR A 41 0.40 -22.47 9.23
CA THR A 41 0.34 -21.73 10.51
C THR A 41 -0.54 -22.41 11.55
N ILE A 42 -1.61 -23.10 11.14
CA ILE A 42 -2.49 -23.84 12.05
C ILE A 42 -1.82 -25.11 12.58
N VAL A 43 -1.11 -25.87 11.72
CA VAL A 43 -0.56 -27.17 12.10
C VAL A 43 0.69 -27.05 12.97
N LYS A 44 1.56 -26.05 12.75
CA LYS A 44 2.78 -25.84 13.55
C LYS A 44 2.96 -24.36 13.93
N PRO A 45 2.20 -23.86 14.91
CA PRO A 45 2.21 -22.45 15.27
C PRO A 45 3.58 -21.96 15.76
N SER A 46 4.28 -22.73 16.61
CA SER A 46 5.59 -22.34 17.14
C SER A 46 6.66 -22.19 16.06
N LEU A 47 6.79 -23.18 15.18
CA LEU A 47 7.74 -23.14 14.07
C LEU A 47 7.41 -22.01 13.08
N SER A 48 6.12 -21.79 12.79
CA SER A 48 5.70 -20.71 11.90
C SER A 48 6.01 -19.32 12.47
N ALA A 49 5.80 -19.12 13.78
CA ALA A 49 6.10 -17.87 14.46
C ALA A 49 7.60 -17.56 14.46
N GLU A 50 8.45 -18.55 14.76
CA GLU A 50 9.89 -18.40 14.71
C GLU A 50 10.38 -18.10 13.29
N PHE A 51 9.85 -18.82 12.30
CA PHE A 51 10.19 -18.60 10.90
C PHE A 51 9.85 -17.17 10.44
N PHE A 52 8.66 -16.67 10.77
CA PHE A 52 8.27 -15.28 10.44
C PHE A 52 9.08 -14.25 11.21
N ALA A 53 9.36 -14.47 12.50
CA ALA A 53 10.17 -13.56 13.29
C ALA A 53 11.59 -13.44 12.71
N ASN A 54 12.24 -14.57 12.43
CA ASN A 54 13.59 -14.58 11.85
C ASN A 54 13.63 -13.97 10.45
N THR A 55 12.63 -14.28 9.62
CA THR A 55 12.49 -13.70 8.28
C THR A 55 12.29 -12.18 8.35
N ASN A 56 11.43 -11.69 9.24
CA ASN A 56 11.22 -10.26 9.45
C ASN A 56 12.51 -9.56 9.88
N VAL A 57 13.25 -10.11 10.83
CA VAL A 57 14.53 -9.53 11.27
C VAL A 57 15.55 -9.50 10.12
N THR A 58 15.64 -10.59 9.35
CA THR A 58 16.57 -10.70 8.21
C THR A 58 16.24 -9.71 7.10
N ILE A 59 14.97 -9.57 6.75
CA ILE A 59 14.51 -8.61 5.74
C ILE A 59 14.77 -7.18 6.23
N ASN A 60 14.39 -6.85 7.46
CA ASN A 60 14.64 -5.51 8.00
C ASN A 60 16.15 -5.19 8.05
N LYS A 61 17.00 -6.13 8.44
CA LYS A 61 18.45 -5.89 8.48
C LYS A 61 19.04 -5.58 7.11
N ASN A 62 18.61 -6.30 6.07
CA ASN A 62 19.24 -6.22 4.75
C ASN A 62 18.53 -5.27 3.77
N PHE A 63 17.21 -5.14 3.87
CA PHE A 63 16.37 -4.40 2.91
C PHE A 63 15.78 -3.10 3.48
N ASN A 64 15.99 -2.76 4.75
CA ASN A 64 15.45 -1.52 5.32
C ASN A 64 15.97 -0.27 4.59
N TRP A 65 17.24 -0.25 4.17
CA TRP A 65 17.78 0.90 3.41
C TRP A 65 17.04 1.10 2.08
N LEU A 66 16.70 0.01 1.38
CA LEU A 66 15.96 0.06 0.12
C LEU A 66 14.52 0.50 0.35
N TYR A 67 13.90 0.03 1.44
CA TYR A 67 12.57 0.45 1.86
C TYR A 67 12.52 1.96 2.09
N VAL A 68 13.39 2.49 2.95
CA VAL A 68 13.46 3.93 3.26
C VAL A 68 13.74 4.75 2.00
N LEU A 69 14.66 4.30 1.15
CA LEU A 69 14.99 5.00 -0.09
C LEU A 69 13.80 5.03 -1.07
N THR A 70 13.08 3.92 -1.21
CA THR A 70 11.91 3.82 -2.09
C THR A 70 10.79 4.76 -1.63
N MET A 71 10.56 4.86 -0.31
CA MET A 71 9.55 5.76 0.25
C MET A 71 9.92 7.24 0.09
N ASN A 72 11.19 7.59 0.26
CA ASN A 72 11.68 8.93 -0.04
C ASN A 72 11.60 9.24 -1.54
N ALA A 73 11.96 8.28 -2.39
CA ALA A 73 11.93 8.45 -3.83
C ALA A 73 10.50 8.63 -4.38
N SER A 74 9.51 7.89 -3.85
CA SER A 74 8.12 8.02 -4.28
C SER A 74 7.52 9.39 -3.91
N LEU A 75 7.85 9.92 -2.73
CA LEU A 75 7.48 11.27 -2.31
C LEU A 75 8.07 12.33 -3.26
N VAL A 76 9.38 12.27 -3.52
CA VAL A 76 10.04 13.19 -4.45
C VAL A 76 9.45 13.07 -5.85
N PHE A 77 9.14 11.86 -6.29
CA PHE A 77 8.51 11.59 -7.59
C PHE A 77 7.12 12.22 -7.72
N MET A 78 6.29 12.17 -6.66
CA MET A 78 4.98 12.83 -6.66
C MET A 78 5.10 14.34 -6.69
N LEU A 79 6.00 14.91 -5.89
CA LEU A 79 6.26 16.35 -5.93
C LEU A 79 6.76 16.76 -7.31
N PHE A 80 7.65 15.96 -7.91
CA PHE A 80 8.12 16.19 -9.27
C PHE A 80 6.96 16.18 -10.28
N ILE A 81 6.06 15.18 -10.26
CA ILE A 81 4.90 15.15 -11.16
C ILE A 81 3.98 16.35 -10.92
N GLY A 82 3.70 16.69 -9.66
CA GLY A 82 2.79 17.77 -9.28
C GLY A 82 3.27 19.15 -9.72
N PHE A 83 4.57 19.44 -9.60
CA PHE A 83 5.16 20.72 -10.05
C PHE A 83 5.62 20.70 -11.51
N SER A 84 5.73 19.53 -12.14
CA SER A 84 6.15 19.41 -13.54
C SER A 84 4.98 19.64 -14.50
N LYS A 85 5.31 19.86 -15.78
CA LYS A 85 4.36 19.97 -16.90
C LYS A 85 3.46 18.73 -17.04
N PHE A 86 3.89 17.59 -16.50
CA PHE A 86 3.13 16.34 -16.52
C PHE A 86 1.87 16.38 -15.65
N GLY A 87 1.80 17.22 -14.61
CA GLY A 87 0.60 17.38 -13.78
C GLY A 87 -0.61 17.99 -14.52
N ASN A 88 -0.38 18.67 -15.65
CA ASN A 88 -1.44 19.24 -16.47
C ASN A 88 -2.06 18.24 -17.46
N ILE A 89 -1.55 17.01 -17.52
CA ILE A 89 -2.05 15.98 -18.43
C ILE A 89 -3.33 15.37 -17.85
N ARG A 90 -4.42 15.44 -18.63
CA ARG A 90 -5.69 14.82 -18.27
C ARG A 90 -5.65 13.31 -18.53
N LEU A 91 -5.85 12.52 -17.48
CA LEU A 91 -6.05 11.07 -17.57
C LEU A 91 -7.42 10.81 -18.22
N GLY A 92 -7.45 10.06 -19.32
CA GLY A 92 -8.67 9.80 -20.11
C GLY A 92 -8.75 10.53 -21.45
N GLY A 93 -7.75 11.34 -21.81
CA GLY A 93 -7.64 12.00 -23.12
C GLY A 93 -7.95 13.50 -23.09
N TYR A 94 -7.69 14.18 -24.22
CA TYR A 94 -7.72 15.66 -24.30
C TYR A 94 -9.10 16.28 -23.99
N THR A 95 -10.20 15.56 -24.29
CA THR A 95 -11.57 16.04 -24.09
C THR A 95 -12.25 15.46 -22.84
N ALA A 96 -11.53 14.67 -22.04
CA ALA A 96 -12.08 14.09 -20.82
C ALA A 96 -12.51 15.19 -19.83
N ARG A 97 -13.69 14.98 -19.23
CA ARG A 97 -14.24 15.79 -18.14
C ARG A 97 -14.28 14.93 -16.87
N PRO A 98 -14.10 15.51 -15.69
CA PRO A 98 -14.21 14.76 -14.44
C PRO A 98 -15.61 14.18 -14.31
N GLU A 99 -15.70 12.88 -14.02
CA GLU A 99 -16.97 12.17 -13.82
C GLU A 99 -17.62 12.52 -12.47
N PHE A 100 -16.80 12.88 -11.48
CA PHE A 100 -17.21 13.26 -10.13
C PHE A 100 -16.91 14.74 -9.86
N SER A 101 -17.72 15.37 -9.00
CA SER A 101 -17.41 16.70 -8.50
C SER A 101 -16.15 16.69 -7.64
N ASN A 102 -15.45 17.82 -7.55
CA ASN A 102 -14.20 17.92 -6.77
C ASN A 102 -14.39 17.49 -5.29
N ILE A 103 -15.56 17.78 -4.70
CA ILE A 103 -15.88 17.38 -3.33
C ILE A 103 -16.12 15.88 -3.24
N ALA A 104 -16.89 15.30 -4.18
CA ALA A 104 -17.13 13.85 -4.20
C ALA A 104 -15.82 13.07 -4.43
N TRP A 105 -14.94 13.58 -5.30
CA TRP A 105 -13.62 13.02 -5.54
C TRP A 105 -12.73 13.08 -4.31
N PHE A 106 -12.68 14.21 -3.61
CA PHE A 106 -11.91 14.34 -2.36
C PHE A 106 -12.42 13.38 -1.28
N SER A 107 -13.74 13.28 -1.11
CA SER A 107 -14.35 12.33 -0.18
C SER A 107 -14.02 10.87 -0.52
N MET A 108 -13.94 10.52 -1.81
CA MET A 108 -13.56 9.18 -2.26
C MET A 108 -12.09 8.87 -1.91
N MET A 109 -11.17 9.80 -2.15
CA MET A 109 -9.77 9.67 -1.75
C MET A 109 -9.60 9.54 -0.24
N PHE A 110 -10.33 10.35 0.54
CA PHE A 110 -10.31 10.25 2.00
C PHE A 110 -10.85 8.89 2.48
N SER A 111 -11.95 8.41 1.91
CA SER A 111 -12.51 7.10 2.27
C SER A 111 -11.61 5.93 1.85
N ALA A 112 -10.89 6.05 0.74
CA ALA A 112 -9.94 5.02 0.28
C ALA A 112 -8.64 5.04 1.09
N GLY A 113 -8.20 6.22 1.54
CA GLY A 113 -6.90 6.43 2.20
C GLY A 113 -6.91 6.33 3.73
N VAL A 114 -8.03 6.64 4.39
CA VAL A 114 -8.15 6.54 5.86
C VAL A 114 -8.50 5.10 6.24
N GLY A 115 -7.48 4.24 6.24
CA GLY A 115 -7.62 2.83 6.58
C GLY A 115 -7.73 2.55 8.08
N ILE A 116 -7.94 1.27 8.40
CA ILE A 116 -7.95 0.72 9.77
C ILE A 116 -6.64 1.01 10.55
N GLY A 117 -5.53 1.23 9.83
CA GLY A 117 -4.22 1.50 10.42
C GLY A 117 -4.19 2.73 11.32
N ILE A 118 -4.87 3.82 10.96
CA ILE A 118 -4.87 5.05 11.77
C ILE A 118 -5.66 4.84 13.07
N PHE A 119 -6.73 4.03 13.05
CA PHE A 119 -7.51 3.73 14.26
C PHE A 119 -6.74 2.90 15.29
N PHE A 120 -5.89 1.98 14.85
CA PHE A 120 -5.07 1.17 15.76
C PHE A 120 -3.76 1.86 16.14
N TYR A 121 -3.00 2.32 15.15
CA TYR A 121 -1.66 2.85 15.37
C TYR A 121 -1.64 4.34 15.72
N GLY A 122 -2.69 5.11 15.41
CA GLY A 122 -2.79 6.52 15.80
C GLY A 122 -2.83 6.71 17.33
N VAL A 123 -3.30 5.71 18.08
CA VAL A 123 -3.24 5.71 19.56
C VAL A 123 -2.08 4.85 20.07
N ALA A 124 -1.76 3.74 19.40
CA ALA A 124 -0.73 2.82 19.88
C ALA A 124 0.70 3.36 19.71
N GLU A 125 1.01 4.08 18.63
CA GLU A 125 2.37 4.57 18.36
C GLU A 125 2.82 5.64 19.37
N PRO A 126 2.01 6.64 19.75
CA PRO A 126 2.37 7.57 20.82
C PRO A 126 2.64 6.88 22.15
N ILE A 127 1.85 5.85 22.49
CA ILE A 127 2.01 5.10 23.74
C ILE A 127 3.27 4.24 23.70
N TYR A 128 3.56 3.59 22.58
CA TYR A 128 4.74 2.75 22.41
C TYR A 128 6.04 3.55 22.51
N ASN A 129 6.04 4.79 22.00
CA ASN A 129 7.19 5.70 22.04
C ASN A 129 7.46 6.30 23.42
N LEU A 130 6.58 6.13 24.42
CA LEU A 130 6.81 6.59 25.79
C LEU A 130 7.85 5.75 26.55
N ASN A 131 8.18 4.53 26.08
CA ASN A 131 9.00 3.56 26.82
C ASN A 131 10.37 3.25 26.18
N ILE A 132 10.86 4.05 25.23
CA ILE A 132 12.11 3.78 24.49
C ILE A 132 13.34 4.37 25.23
N PRO A 133 14.51 3.69 25.30
CA PRO A 133 15.68 4.17 26.02
C PRO A 133 16.36 5.40 25.37
N THR A 134 16.42 6.47 26.17
CA THR A 134 17.42 7.56 26.37
C THR A 134 18.24 8.20 25.22
N GLY A 135 18.12 7.79 23.96
CA GLY A 135 18.78 8.49 22.82
C GLY A 135 17.85 9.39 21.99
N LEU A 136 16.55 9.10 22.05
CA LEU A 136 15.44 9.82 21.41
C LEU A 136 14.31 10.05 22.41
N GLN A 137 14.62 10.09 23.72
CA GLN A 137 13.63 10.46 24.74
C GLN A 137 13.29 11.92 24.57
N SER A 138 12.17 12.15 23.93
CA SER A 138 11.49 13.41 23.98
C SER A 138 10.95 13.63 25.39
N GLN A 139 11.48 14.63 26.10
CA GLN A 139 10.90 15.10 27.35
C GLN A 139 9.49 15.72 27.17
N SER A 140 8.99 15.85 25.94
CA SER A 140 7.77 16.58 25.60
C SER A 140 6.79 15.72 24.80
N ALA A 141 5.55 15.57 25.25
CA ALA A 141 4.51 14.80 24.52
C ALA A 141 4.42 15.16 23.01
N PHE A 142 4.80 16.39 22.64
CA PHE A 142 4.85 16.90 21.27
C PHE A 142 5.83 16.22 20.31
N ASP A 143 6.99 15.69 20.73
CA ASP A 143 7.90 15.08 19.74
C ASP A 143 7.49 13.66 19.36
N ASN A 144 6.80 12.94 20.24
CA ASN A 144 6.21 11.63 19.91
C ASN A 144 5.15 11.76 18.81
N PHE A 145 4.44 12.89 18.76
CA PHE A 145 3.54 13.18 17.65
C PHE A 145 4.29 13.44 16.33
N LYS A 146 5.52 13.97 16.35
CA LYS A 146 6.29 14.23 15.10
C LYS A 146 6.57 12.95 14.32
N VAL A 147 6.93 11.86 15.02
CA VAL A 147 7.21 10.56 14.40
C VAL A 147 5.92 9.98 13.78
N MET A 148 4.80 10.06 14.50
CA MET A 148 3.48 9.66 13.99
C MET A 148 3.09 10.47 12.74
N TYR A 149 3.28 11.79 12.75
CA TYR A 149 2.99 12.64 11.59
C TYR A 149 3.86 12.28 10.38
N LEU A 150 5.15 11.97 10.56
CA LEU A 150 6.01 11.55 9.46
C LEU A 150 5.59 10.20 8.87
N ASN A 151 5.17 9.25 9.71
CA ASN A 151 4.79 7.90 9.28
C ASN A 151 3.41 7.86 8.62
N TRP A 152 2.44 8.66 9.10
CA TRP A 152 1.04 8.58 8.68
C TRP A 152 0.52 9.76 7.87
N ALA A 153 1.24 10.88 7.81
CA ALA A 153 0.78 12.10 7.11
C ALA A 153 1.64 12.46 5.88
N PHE A 154 2.93 12.14 5.86
CA PHE A 154 3.83 12.55 4.77
C PHE A 154 4.48 11.37 3.99
N MET A 155 4.33 10.13 4.46
CA MET A 155 4.83 8.91 3.80
C MET A 155 3.87 7.71 3.99
N PRO A 156 4.23 6.48 3.57
CA PRO A 156 4.07 5.84 2.25
C PRO A 156 2.64 5.63 1.75
N GLY A 157 1.68 5.46 2.67
CA GLY A 157 0.37 4.90 2.33
C GLY A 157 -0.48 5.85 1.50
N GLN A 158 -0.49 7.13 1.86
CA GLN A 158 -1.25 8.16 1.15
C GLN A 158 -0.61 8.53 -0.20
N CYS A 159 0.72 8.55 -0.25
CA CYS A 159 1.47 8.73 -1.47
C CYS A 159 1.08 7.66 -2.52
N MET A 160 1.10 6.38 -2.15
CA MET A 160 0.75 5.29 -3.07
C MET A 160 -0.71 5.34 -3.54
N VAL A 161 -1.64 5.75 -2.67
CA VAL A 161 -3.05 5.97 -3.04
C VAL A 161 -3.20 7.12 -4.04
N CYS A 162 -2.39 8.18 -3.96
CA CYS A 162 -2.39 9.26 -4.95
C CYS A 162 -1.77 8.88 -6.30
N LEU A 163 -1.01 7.77 -6.38
CA LEU A 163 -0.47 7.25 -7.64
C LEU A 163 -1.43 6.30 -8.38
N LEU A 164 -2.47 5.80 -7.70
CA LEU A 164 -3.50 4.91 -8.25
C LEU A 164 -4.70 5.71 -8.77
#